data_AF-A0AAE1MKW1-F1
#
_entry.id   AF-A0AAE1MKW1-F1
#
_cell.length_a   1.000
_cell.length_b   1.000
_cell.length_c   1.000
_cell.angle_alpha   90.00
_cell.angle_beta   90.00
_cell.angle_gamma   90.00
#
_symmetry.space_group_name_H-M   'P 1'
#
loop_
_entity.id
_entity.type
_entity.pdbx_description
1 polymer ?
#
loop_
_entity_poly.entity_id
_entity_poly.type
_entity_poly.pdbx_seq_one_letter_code
_entity_poly.pdbx_strand_id
1 'polypeptide(L)'
;MGQGRSITVGESQGWRAGTNYIDWAVQNSPFYINDSLVFKYPPPGKSNVSPMSVYLMLNLWSFTTCDFKTAKLVGNPTEGSDEGVQIQLNRRQPYYFASAVGNGYDCIAGLTKFVATPMN
;
A
#
# COMPACT_ATOMS: atom_id res chain seq x y z
N MET A 1 3.98 25.27 -9.32
CA MET A 1 3.07 24.18 -8.93
C MET A 1 3.84 23.35 -7.92
N GLY A 2 3.43 23.36 -6.64
CA GLY A 2 4.21 22.73 -5.57
C GLY A 2 4.32 21.22 -5.81
N GLN A 3 5.55 20.69 -5.81
CA GLN A 3 5.81 19.27 -6.02
C GLN A 3 5.43 18.51 -4.74
N GLY A 4 4.53 17.53 -4.83
CA GLY A 4 4.24 16.62 -3.72
C GLY A 4 5.42 15.69 -3.45
N ARG A 5 5.53 15.17 -2.22
CA ARG A 5 6.63 14.28 -1.83
C ARG A 5 6.49 12.91 -2.46
N SER A 6 7.60 12.26 -2.78
CA SER A 6 7.61 10.83 -3.12
C SER A 6 8.02 10.04 -1.87
N ILE A 7 7.09 9.26 -1.33
CA ILE A 7 7.21 8.56 -0.05
C ILE A 7 7.26 7.06 -0.34
N THR A 8 8.39 6.41 -0.07
CA THR A 8 8.51 4.96 -0.22
C THR A 8 7.86 4.25 0.96
N VAL A 9 6.85 3.42 0.68
CA VAL A 9 6.10 2.68 1.70
C VAL A 9 7.01 1.64 2.35
N GLY A 10 7.18 1.72 3.68
CA GLY A 10 8.10 0.86 4.42
C GLY A 10 9.58 1.21 4.26
N GLU A 11 9.90 2.36 3.66
CA GLU A 11 11.26 2.89 3.52
C GLU A 11 12.24 1.85 2.94
N SER A 12 13.34 1.56 3.63
CA SER A 12 14.36 0.60 3.21
C SER A 12 13.84 -0.84 3.10
N GLN A 13 12.78 -1.18 3.83
CA GLN A 13 12.20 -2.53 3.84
C GLN A 13 11.16 -2.72 2.72
N GLY A 14 10.65 -1.63 2.15
CA GLY A 14 9.64 -1.66 1.09
C GLY A 14 8.28 -2.20 1.56
N TRP A 15 7.47 -2.63 0.59
CA TRP A 15 6.17 -3.27 0.79
C TRP A 15 6.34 -4.79 0.87
N ARG A 16 6.07 -5.40 2.04
CA ARG A 16 6.31 -6.83 2.29
C ARG A 16 5.29 -7.44 3.23
N ALA A 17 5.13 -8.75 3.13
CA ALA A 17 4.27 -9.55 3.99
C ALA A 17 4.65 -9.42 5.49
N GLY A 18 3.69 -9.64 6.37
CA GLY A 18 3.85 -9.70 7.83
C GLY A 18 4.23 -8.37 8.51
N THR A 19 4.11 -7.23 7.83
CA THR A 19 4.57 -5.93 8.36
C THR A 19 3.40 -5.06 8.81
N ASN A 20 3.53 -4.43 9.98
CA ASN A 20 2.54 -3.48 10.48
C ASN A 20 2.72 -2.10 9.81
N TYR A 21 1.99 -1.86 8.71
CA TYR A 21 2.02 -0.56 8.04
C TYR A 21 1.11 0.50 8.66
N ILE A 22 0.28 0.13 9.63
CA ILE A 22 -0.53 1.11 10.38
C ILE A 22 0.43 1.97 11.22
N ASP A 23 1.37 1.34 11.94
CA ASP A 23 2.39 2.07 12.71
C ASP A 23 3.27 2.93 11.80
N TRP A 24 3.70 2.38 10.65
CA TRP A 24 4.46 3.13 9.65
C TRP A 24 3.68 4.36 9.14
N ALA A 25 2.40 4.21 8.84
CA ALA A 25 1.57 5.30 8.33
C ALA A 25 1.35 6.41 9.37
N VAL A 26 1.23 6.04 10.65
CA VAL A 26 1.18 7.01 11.75
C VAL A 26 2.49 7.79 11.86
N GLN A 27 3.63 7.10 11.80
CA GLN A 27 4.96 7.72 11.88
C GLN A 27 5.27 8.62 10.66
N ASN A 28 4.71 8.30 9.49
CA ASN A 28 4.90 9.07 8.26
C ASN A 28 3.79 10.11 8.01
N SER A 29 2.82 10.20 8.93
CA SER A 29 1.81 11.25 8.90
C SER A 29 2.41 12.61 9.29
N PRO A 30 1.87 13.73 8.79
CA PRO A 30 0.73 13.82 7.87
C PRO A 30 1.10 13.53 6.41
N PHE A 31 0.14 12.96 5.67
CA PHE A 31 0.16 12.91 4.21
C PHE A 31 -0.51 14.18 3.65
N TYR A 32 -0.08 14.64 2.47
CA TYR A 32 -0.64 15.80 1.80
C TYR A 32 -1.16 15.48 0.39
N ILE A 33 -2.08 16.31 -0.12
CA ILE A 33 -2.51 16.22 -1.51
C ILE A 33 -1.30 16.40 -2.43
N ASN A 34 -1.24 15.59 -3.47
CA ASN A 34 -0.15 15.41 -4.43
C ASN A 34 1.05 14.60 -3.95
N ASP A 35 1.12 14.20 -2.67
CA ASP A 35 2.10 13.19 -2.23
C ASP A 35 1.89 11.90 -3.03
N SER A 36 2.99 11.23 -3.35
CA SER A 36 3.02 9.95 -4.05
C SER A 36 3.53 8.87 -3.13
N LEU A 37 2.76 7.79 -2.97
CA LEU A 37 3.19 6.60 -2.26
C LEU A 37 3.82 5.63 -3.26
N VAL A 38 5.06 5.24 -3.01
CA VAL A 38 5.83 4.33 -3.87
C VAL A 38 5.95 2.98 -3.20
N PHE A 39 5.33 1.96 -3.80
CA PHE A 39 5.36 0.59 -3.33
C PHE A 39 6.45 -0.18 -4.07
N LYS A 40 7.48 -0.58 -3.34
CA LYS A 40 8.59 -1.39 -3.87
C LYS A 40 8.56 -2.78 -3.27
N TYR A 41 8.64 -3.81 -4.12
CA TYR A 41 8.66 -5.22 -3.73
C TYR A 41 9.28 -6.07 -4.84
N PRO A 42 9.99 -7.16 -4.48
CA PRO A 42 10.68 -7.99 -5.46
C PRO A 42 9.68 -8.68 -6.40
N PRO A 43 10.10 -8.96 -7.66
CA PRO A 43 9.27 -9.72 -8.58
C PRO A 43 9.19 -11.19 -8.14
N PRO A 44 8.13 -11.91 -8.52
CA PRO A 44 7.97 -13.32 -8.18
C PRO A 44 9.16 -14.15 -8.69
N GLY A 45 9.55 -15.17 -7.92
CA GLY A 45 10.58 -16.14 -8.31
C GLY A 45 12.03 -15.71 -8.14
N LYS A 46 12.33 -14.44 -7.79
CA LYS A 46 13.71 -13.99 -7.50
C LYS A 46 14.14 -14.22 -6.04
N SER A 47 13.26 -14.72 -5.16
CA SER A 47 13.52 -14.90 -3.73
C SER A 47 12.51 -15.86 -3.08
N ASN A 48 12.80 -16.40 -1.88
CA ASN A 48 11.81 -17.07 -1.01
C ASN A 48 10.76 -16.10 -0.41
N VAL A 49 10.43 -15.03 -1.14
CA VAL A 49 9.57 -13.94 -0.68
C VAL A 49 8.22 -14.10 -1.38
N SER A 50 7.14 -14.00 -0.60
CA SER A 50 5.78 -14.13 -1.14
C SER A 50 5.49 -13.01 -2.16
N PRO A 51 4.87 -13.32 -3.31
CA PRO A 51 4.51 -12.31 -4.29
C PRO A 51 3.60 -11.24 -3.67
N MET A 52 4.01 -9.98 -3.81
CA MET A 52 3.27 -8.85 -3.28
C MET A 52 2.27 -8.31 -4.30
N SER A 53 1.25 -7.63 -3.78
CA SER A 53 0.27 -6.90 -4.58
C SER A 53 -0.18 -5.69 -3.78
N VAL A 54 -0.64 -4.66 -4.49
CA VAL A 54 -1.21 -3.45 -3.91
C VAL A 54 -2.64 -3.31 -4.40
N TYR A 55 -3.58 -3.38 -3.47
CA TYR A 55 -4.99 -3.13 -3.71
C TYR A 55 -5.39 -1.82 -3.06
N LEU A 56 -6.24 -1.07 -3.76
CA LEU A 56 -7.01 0.02 -3.19
C LEU A 56 -8.42 -0.50 -2.86
N MET A 57 -8.73 -0.58 -1.57
CA MET A 57 -10.03 -1.04 -1.07
C MET A 57 -11.09 0.05 -1.27
N LEU A 58 -12.31 -0.39 -1.57
CA LEU A 58 -13.42 0.51 -1.89
C LEU A 58 -13.80 1.42 -0.71
N ASN A 59 -13.83 0.87 0.51
CA ASN A 59 -14.28 1.55 1.71
C ASN A 59 -13.70 0.89 2.97
N LEU A 60 -13.99 1.50 4.13
CA LEU A 60 -13.55 1.02 5.43
C LEU A 60 -14.05 -0.40 5.76
N TRP A 61 -15.25 -0.77 5.33
CA TRP A 61 -15.80 -2.11 5.58
C TRP A 61 -14.95 -3.17 4.86
N SER A 62 -14.80 -3.04 3.54
CA SER A 62 -13.95 -3.95 2.74
C SER A 62 -12.51 -3.99 3.24
N PHE A 63 -11.97 -2.85 3.68
CA PHE A 63 -10.64 -2.78 4.28
C PHE A 63 -10.56 -3.57 5.59
N THR A 64 -11.50 -3.39 6.51
CA THR A 64 -11.48 -4.06 7.83
C THR A 64 -11.71 -5.56 7.70
N THR A 65 -12.62 -5.99 6.83
CA THR A 65 -12.92 -7.41 6.60
C THR A 65 -11.99 -8.07 5.58
N CYS A 66 -11.10 -7.30 4.94
CA CYS A 66 -10.24 -7.75 3.85
C CYS A 66 -11.02 -8.43 2.71
N ASP A 67 -12.17 -7.86 2.34
CA ASP A 67 -12.94 -8.29 1.19
C ASP A 67 -12.40 -7.64 -0.09
N PHE A 68 -11.66 -8.41 -0.88
CA PHE A 68 -11.02 -7.96 -2.11
C PHE A 68 -11.93 -8.04 -3.36
N LYS A 69 -13.18 -8.52 -3.25
CA LYS A 69 -14.06 -8.75 -4.42
C LYS A 69 -14.26 -7.51 -5.30
N THR A 70 -14.31 -6.33 -4.69
CA THR A 70 -14.48 -5.05 -5.38
C THR A 70 -13.25 -4.15 -5.24
N ALA A 71 -12.14 -4.69 -4.75
CA ALA A 71 -10.90 -3.93 -4.58
C ALA A 71 -10.23 -3.73 -5.94
N LYS A 72 -9.64 -2.54 -6.14
CA LYS A 72 -8.91 -2.24 -7.37
C LYS A 72 -7.47 -2.71 -7.20
N LEU A 73 -7.01 -3.62 -8.06
CA LEU A 73 -5.57 -3.92 -8.17
C LEU A 73 -4.88 -2.69 -8.78
N VAL A 74 -3.99 -2.07 -8.02
CA VAL A 74 -3.22 -0.89 -8.44
C VAL A 74 -1.72 -1.16 -8.57
N GLY A 75 -1.26 -2.31 -8.08
CA GLY A 75 0.09 -2.81 -8.27
C GLY A 75 0.09 -4.34 -8.30
N ASN A 76 0.42 -4.93 -9.44
CA ASN A 76 0.51 -6.36 -9.61
C ASN A 76 1.89 -6.90 -9.14
N PRO A 77 2.08 -8.23 -8.99
CA PRO A 77 3.32 -8.80 -8.47
C PRO A 77 4.60 -8.48 -9.22
N THR A 78 4.52 -8.10 -10.50
CA THR A 78 5.69 -7.75 -11.31
C THR A 78 6.02 -6.26 -11.30
N GLU A 79 5.06 -5.41 -10.96
CA GLU A 79 5.19 -3.93 -11.05
C GLU A 79 5.90 -3.29 -9.86
N GLY A 80 6.15 -4.03 -8.77
CA GLY A 80 6.85 -3.49 -7.60
C GLY A 80 8.37 -3.40 -7.75
N SER A 81 8.92 -3.89 -8.86
CA SER A 81 10.36 -3.87 -9.14
C SER A 81 10.83 -2.48 -9.59
N ASP A 82 12.14 -2.27 -9.60
CA ASP A 82 12.79 -1.07 -10.15
C ASP A 82 12.28 0.25 -9.53
N GLU A 83 11.50 1.02 -10.28
CA GLU A 83 10.88 2.27 -9.85
C GLU A 83 9.75 2.05 -8.84
N GLY A 84 9.13 0.86 -8.87
CA GLY A 84 7.98 0.49 -8.04
C GLY A 84 6.66 1.06 -8.54
N VAL A 85 5.58 0.74 -7.82
CA VAL A 85 4.23 1.23 -8.12
C VAL A 85 4.02 2.56 -7.44
N GLN A 86 3.82 3.62 -8.22
CA GLN A 86 3.56 4.97 -7.70
C GLN A 86 2.06 5.31 -7.70
N ILE A 87 1.52 5.64 -6.53
CA ILE A 87 0.13 6.05 -6.35
C ILE A 87 0.08 7.46 -5.78
N GLN A 88 -0.45 8.42 -6.55
CA GLN A 88 -0.62 9.80 -6.09
C GLN A 88 -1.90 9.97 -5.26
N LEU A 89 -1.76 10.62 -4.10
CA LEU A 89 -2.85 11.03 -3.22
C LEU A 89 -3.46 12.35 -3.76
N ASN A 90 -4.40 12.23 -4.69
CA ASN A 90 -4.95 13.37 -5.44
C ASN A 90 -6.31 13.89 -4.92
N ARG A 91 -6.88 13.27 -3.89
CA ARG A 91 -8.20 13.64 -3.34
C ARG A 91 -8.16 13.66 -1.82
N ARG A 92 -8.94 14.56 -1.23
CA ARG A 92 -9.22 14.61 0.22
C ARG A 92 -10.19 13.50 0.61
N GLN A 93 -9.68 12.28 0.67
CA GLN A 93 -10.42 11.09 1.11
C GLN A 93 -9.44 10.06 1.65
N PRO A 94 -9.88 9.14 2.53
CA PRO A 94 -9.05 8.01 2.93
C PRO A 94 -8.77 7.08 1.75
N TYR A 95 -7.51 6.68 1.59
CA TYR A 95 -7.04 5.63 0.70
C TYR A 95 -6.72 4.41 1.54
N TYR A 96 -7.44 3.32 1.28
CA TYR A 96 -7.31 2.06 2.01
C TYR A 96 -6.42 1.10 1.23
N PHE A 97 -5.16 0.97 1.59
CA PHE A 97 -4.21 0.09 0.91
C PHE A 97 -4.10 -1.25 1.64
N ALA A 98 -4.08 -2.35 0.89
CA ALA A 98 -3.86 -3.69 1.43
C ALA A 98 -3.23 -4.62 0.40
N SER A 99 -2.65 -5.73 0.86
CA SER A 99 -2.23 -6.84 -0.01
C SER A 99 -3.11 -8.07 0.20
N ALA A 100 -3.41 -8.79 -0.89
CA ALA A 100 -4.11 -10.07 -0.86
C ALA A 100 -3.16 -11.28 -0.73
N VAL A 101 -1.90 -11.05 -0.36
CA VAL A 101 -0.89 -12.09 -0.17
C VAL A 101 -1.39 -13.19 0.78
N GLY A 102 -1.04 -14.44 0.48
CA GLY A 102 -1.45 -15.58 1.29
C GLY A 102 -2.97 -15.63 1.47
N ASN A 103 -3.75 -15.40 0.41
CA ASN A 103 -5.21 -15.33 0.45
C ASN A 103 -5.76 -14.27 1.43
N GLY A 104 -5.00 -13.21 1.70
CA GLY A 104 -5.39 -12.11 2.58
C GLY A 104 -5.16 -12.35 4.07
N TYR A 105 -4.48 -13.43 4.49
CA TYR A 105 -4.23 -13.72 5.90
C TYR A 105 -3.54 -12.56 6.64
N ASP A 106 -2.52 -11.96 6.04
CA ASP A 106 -1.85 -10.78 6.61
C ASP A 106 -2.82 -9.63 6.83
N CYS A 107 -3.64 -9.32 5.81
CA CYS A 107 -4.62 -8.24 5.90
C CYS A 107 -5.60 -8.48 7.06
N ILE A 108 -6.10 -9.72 7.20
CA ILE A 108 -7.04 -10.10 8.26
C ILE A 108 -6.37 -9.97 9.63
N ALA A 109 -5.09 -10.31 9.73
CA ALA A 109 -4.29 -10.13 10.94
C ALA A 109 -3.91 -8.67 11.26
N GLY A 110 -4.34 -7.70 10.44
CA GLY A 110 -3.98 -6.29 10.63
C GLY A 110 -2.64 -5.89 10.02
N LEU A 111 -1.98 -6.81 9.30
CA LEU A 111 -0.68 -6.62 8.66
C LEU A 111 -0.84 -6.31 7.18
N THR A 112 0.22 -5.80 6.56
CA THR A 112 0.30 -5.56 5.11
C THR A 112 -0.88 -4.74 4.58
N LYS A 113 -1.34 -3.78 5.39
CA LYS A 113 -2.44 -2.84 5.12
C LYS A 113 -2.24 -1.55 5.89
N PHE A 114 -2.75 -0.44 5.38
CA PHE A 114 -2.79 0.84 6.08
C PHE A 114 -3.78 1.81 5.42
N VAL A 115 -4.03 2.93 6.09
CA VAL A 115 -4.85 4.03 5.56
C VAL A 115 -3.97 5.26 5.39
N ALA A 116 -4.04 5.90 4.22
CA ALA A 116 -3.47 7.22 4.00
C ALA A 116 -4.60 8.22 3.78
N THR A 117 -4.68 9.25 4.63
CA THR A 117 -5.66 10.32 4.49
C THR A 117 -4.92 11.64 4.25
N PRO A 118 -4.81 12.10 2.99
CA PRO A 118 -4.10 13.32 2.66
C PRO A 118 -4.86 14.56 3.16
N MET A 119 -4.11 15.49 3.74
CA MET A 119 -4.56 16.82 4.12
C MET A 119 -4.17 17.85 3.06
N ASN A 120 -4.65 19.09 3.25
CA ASN A 120 -4.36 20.20 2.35
C ASN A 120 -2.92 20.69 2.47
#